data_AF-A0A520GRC6-F1
#
_entry.id   AF-A0A520GRC6-F1
#
_cell.length_a   1.000
_cell.length_b   1.000
_cell.length_c   1.000
_cell.angle_alpha   90.00
_cell.angle_beta   90.00
_cell.angle_gamma   90.00
#
_symmetry.space_group_name_H-M   'P 1'
#
loop_
_entity.id
_entity.type
_entity.pdbx_description
1 polymer ?
#
loop_
_entity_poly.entity_id
_entity_poly.type
_entity_poly.pdbx_seq_one_letter_code
_entity_poly.pdbx_strand_id
1 'polypeptide(L)'
;MYTEDLKSIEHARLMIEDIVTARYFGIQAVPTMGATDFAALPPAMQEAERRISEENEHGNRLRVGLHMCLSAATVALQVSETLMHDFPELTPGERARALLKCSEDAMAAADAARHAAAVLAGEELPETEAFFEISRM
;
A
#
# COMPACT_ATOMS: atom_id res chain seq x y z
N MET A 1 -5.39 -17.46 -26.61
CA MET A 1 -5.13 -15.99 -26.61
C MET A 1 -5.14 -15.49 -25.18
N TYR A 2 -6.23 -15.66 -24.41
CA TYR A 2 -6.29 -15.35 -22.97
C TYR A 2 -5.19 -15.99 -22.10
N THR A 3 -4.59 -17.10 -22.53
CA THR A 3 -3.63 -17.88 -21.76
C THR A 3 -2.23 -17.26 -21.64
N GLU A 4 -1.79 -16.41 -22.59
CA GLU A 4 -0.52 -15.69 -22.44
C GLU A 4 -0.71 -14.43 -21.60
N ASP A 5 -1.79 -13.68 -21.86
CA ASP A 5 -2.17 -12.50 -21.08
C ASP A 5 -2.35 -12.86 -19.59
N LEU A 6 -3.02 -13.99 -19.30
CA LEU A 6 -3.20 -14.47 -17.92
C LEU A 6 -1.86 -14.75 -17.23
N LYS A 7 -0.94 -15.46 -17.91
CA LYS A 7 0.40 -15.72 -17.36
C LYS A 7 1.18 -14.43 -17.09
N SER A 8 1.05 -13.44 -17.96
CA SER A 8 1.68 -12.13 -17.76
C SER A 8 1.10 -11.39 -16.56
N ILE A 9 -0.22 -11.47 -16.36
CA ILE A 9 -0.90 -10.88 -15.20
C ILE A 9 -0.46 -11.57 -13.91
N GLU A 10 -0.49 -12.91 -13.86
CA GLU A 10 -0.03 -13.70 -12.71
C GLU A 10 1.43 -13.39 -12.36
N HIS A 11 2.30 -13.33 -13.38
CA HIS A 11 3.71 -12.98 -13.18
C HIS A 11 3.86 -11.56 -12.63
N ALA A 12 3.11 -10.59 -13.16
CA ALA A 12 3.14 -9.21 -12.67
C ALA A 12 2.70 -9.14 -11.19
N ARG A 13 1.65 -9.87 -10.82
CA ARG A 13 1.16 -9.93 -9.44
C ARG A 13 2.22 -10.50 -8.49
N LEU A 14 2.82 -11.64 -8.84
CA LEU A 14 3.86 -12.25 -8.01
C LEU A 14 5.08 -11.34 -7.84
N MET A 15 5.49 -10.65 -8.90
CA MET A 15 6.59 -9.67 -8.84
C MET A 15 6.26 -8.50 -7.91
N ILE A 16 5.02 -8.02 -7.92
CA ILE A 16 4.59 -6.95 -7.00
C ILE A 16 4.58 -7.47 -5.55
N GLU A 17 4.07 -8.67 -5.30
CA GLU A 17 4.08 -9.31 -3.98
C GLU A 17 5.49 -9.51 -3.43
N ASP A 18 6.43 -9.91 -4.29
CA ASP A 18 7.85 -10.01 -3.95
C ASP A 18 8.45 -8.64 -3.59
N ILE A 19 8.12 -7.59 -4.33
CA ILE A 19 8.56 -6.22 -4.02
C ILE A 19 7.99 -5.80 -2.66
N VAL A 20 6.70 -6.05 -2.41
CA VAL A 20 6.05 -5.70 -1.14
C VAL A 20 6.73 -6.46 0.01
N THR A 21 6.95 -7.75 -0.16
CA THR A 21 7.54 -8.60 0.88
C THR A 21 8.99 -8.23 1.16
N ALA A 22 9.81 -8.08 0.11
CA ALA A 22 11.23 -7.79 0.24
C ALA A 22 11.51 -6.37 0.78
N ARG A 23 10.68 -5.37 0.43
CA ARG A 23 10.92 -3.97 0.82
C ARG A 23 10.24 -3.56 2.13
N TYR A 24 9.08 -4.12 2.48
CA TYR A 24 8.33 -3.63 3.65
C TYR A 24 8.53 -4.45 4.92
N PHE A 25 8.93 -5.73 4.84
CA PHE A 25 9.33 -6.47 6.03
C PHE A 25 10.77 -6.15 6.50
N GLY A 26 11.56 -5.45 5.68
CA GLY A 26 12.97 -5.13 5.98
C GLY A 26 13.28 -3.69 6.38
N ILE A 27 12.39 -2.71 6.11
CA ILE A 27 12.66 -1.29 6.30
C ILE A 27 11.70 -0.74 7.37
N GLN A 28 12.15 -0.68 8.63
CA GLN A 28 11.38 -0.08 9.72
C GLN A 28 11.07 1.41 9.42
N ALA A 29 9.82 1.81 9.66
CA ALA A 29 9.45 3.23 9.71
C ALA A 29 10.37 3.93 10.72
N VAL A 30 10.85 5.12 10.38
CA VAL A 30 11.64 5.89 11.35
C VAL A 30 10.62 6.41 12.36
N PRO A 31 10.76 6.07 13.66
CA PRO A 31 9.85 6.57 14.68
C PRO A 31 9.84 8.09 14.61
N THR A 32 8.65 8.69 14.58
CA THR A 32 8.50 10.12 14.84
C THR A 32 9.16 10.36 16.19
N MET A 33 10.27 11.12 16.22
CA MET A 33 10.99 11.34 17.47
C MET A 33 10.00 11.88 18.52
N GLY A 34 10.00 11.27 19.71
CA GLY A 34 9.12 11.66 20.80
C GLY A 34 9.31 13.14 21.16
N ALA A 35 8.41 13.70 21.97
CA ALA A 35 8.38 15.11 22.35
C ALA A 35 9.70 15.61 22.98
N THR A 36 10.68 15.90 22.13
CA THR A 36 11.86 16.68 22.47
C THR A 36 11.35 18.08 22.74
N ASP A 37 11.75 18.68 23.86
CA ASP A 37 11.44 20.08 24.14
C ASP A 37 12.19 20.98 23.15
N PHE A 38 11.65 21.07 21.93
CA PHE A 38 12.20 21.80 20.79
C PHE A 38 12.50 23.25 21.16
N ALA A 39 11.73 23.82 22.08
CA ALA A 39 11.91 25.20 22.55
C ALA A 39 13.17 25.39 23.40
N ALA A 40 13.70 24.32 24.00
CA ALA A 40 14.90 24.37 24.85
C ALA A 40 16.22 24.25 24.07
N LEU A 41 16.18 23.90 22.78
CA LEU A 41 17.38 23.72 21.95
C LEU A 41 17.94 25.06 21.46
N PRO A 42 19.26 25.18 21.23
CA PRO A 42 19.85 26.30 20.51
C PRO A 42 19.28 26.41 19.08
N PRO A 43 19.16 27.62 18.49
CA PRO A 43 18.55 27.81 17.16
C PRO A 43 19.14 26.94 16.05
N ALA A 44 20.45 26.70 16.07
CA ALA A 44 21.12 25.84 15.09
C ALA A 44 20.71 24.35 15.22
N MET A 45 20.43 23.89 16.44
CA MET A 45 19.94 22.53 16.68
C MET A 45 18.45 22.41 16.39
N GLN A 46 17.65 23.44 16.65
CA GLN A 46 16.24 23.48 16.26
C GLN A 46 16.07 23.34 14.74
N GLU A 47 16.88 24.06 13.97
CA GLU A 47 16.86 23.99 12.50
C GLU A 47 17.31 22.62 11.99
N ALA A 48 18.31 22.00 12.62
CA ALA A 48 18.76 20.66 12.27
C ALA A 48 17.69 19.59 12.55
N GLU A 49 17.06 19.64 13.73
CA GLU A 49 15.97 18.74 14.10
C GLU A 49 14.74 18.92 13.20
N ARG A 50 14.40 20.17 12.82
CA ARG A 50 13.29 20.42 11.88
C ARG A 50 13.54 19.76 10.53
N ARG A 51 14.77 19.87 9.99
CA ARG A 51 15.14 19.21 8.72
C ARG A 51 15.04 17.69 8.81
N ILE A 52 15.55 17.11 9.90
CA ILE A 52 15.46 15.66 10.13
C ILE A 52 14.00 15.21 10.20
N SER A 53 13.14 15.98 10.89
CA SER A 53 11.71 15.70 10.97
C SER A 53 11.03 15.77 9.59
N GLU A 54 11.31 16.82 8.82
CA GLU A 54 10.77 17.01 7.46
C GLU A 54 11.21 15.86 6.52
N GLU A 55 12.49 15.47 6.58
CA GLU A 55 13.03 14.35 5.80
C GLU A 55 12.40 13.01 6.19
N ASN A 56 12.25 12.75 7.49
CA ASN A 56 11.61 11.54 8.00
C ASN A 56 10.14 11.47 7.62
N GLU A 57 9.41 12.57 7.73
CA GLU A 57 8.01 12.65 7.34
C GLU A 57 7.84 12.40 5.83
N HIS A 58 8.69 13.03 5.00
CA HIS A 58 8.71 12.78 3.57
C HIS A 58 8.98 11.31 3.25
N GLY A 59 9.99 10.71 3.90
CA GLY A 59 10.32 9.30 3.74
C GLY A 59 9.21 8.34 4.21
N ASN A 60 8.48 8.68 5.28
CA ASN A 60 7.33 7.93 5.77
C ASN A 60 6.17 7.98 4.77
N ARG A 61 5.81 9.17 4.27
CA ARG A 61 4.75 9.33 3.26
C ARG A 61 5.07 8.56 1.98
N LEU A 62 6.31 8.64 1.49
CA LEU A 62 6.74 7.91 0.30
C LEU A 62 6.59 6.39 0.48
N ARG A 63 7.00 5.85 1.64
CA ARG A 63 6.88 4.42 1.93
C ARG A 63 5.42 3.97 2.01
N VAL A 64 4.59 4.67 2.77
CA VAL A 64 3.18 4.30 2.92
C VAL A 64 2.44 4.43 1.59
N GLY A 65 2.65 5.52 0.85
CA GLY A 65 2.06 5.70 -0.46
C GLY A 65 2.47 4.62 -1.45
N LEU A 66 3.77 4.26 -1.50
CA LEU A 66 4.24 3.17 -2.35
C LEU A 66 3.65 1.82 -1.92
N HIS A 67 3.52 1.54 -0.62
CA HIS A 67 2.89 0.31 -0.12
C HIS A 67 1.43 0.21 -0.58
N MET A 68 0.65 1.27 -0.35
CA MET A 68 -0.76 1.32 -0.72
C MET A 68 -0.96 1.18 -2.24
N CYS A 69 -0.12 1.84 -3.05
CA CYS A 69 -0.16 1.71 -4.51
C CYS A 69 0.12 0.28 -4.98
N LEU A 70 1.13 -0.39 -4.41
CA LEU A 70 1.46 -1.76 -4.76
C LEU A 70 0.36 -2.74 -4.32
N SER A 71 -0.18 -2.57 -3.12
CA SER A 71 -1.31 -3.38 -2.63
C SER A 71 -2.56 -3.20 -3.50
N ALA A 72 -2.88 -1.97 -3.91
CA ALA A 72 -3.98 -1.69 -4.83
C ALA A 72 -3.77 -2.38 -6.20
N ALA A 73 -2.55 -2.33 -6.73
CA ALA A 73 -2.20 -2.99 -7.99
C ALA A 73 -2.35 -4.52 -7.89
N THR A 74 -1.90 -5.13 -6.79
CA THR A 74 -2.07 -6.57 -6.54
C THR A 74 -3.54 -6.97 -6.58
N VAL A 75 -4.42 -6.25 -5.88
CA VAL A 75 -5.86 -6.56 -5.86
C VAL A 75 -6.49 -6.40 -7.25
N ALA A 76 -6.13 -5.35 -7.99
CA ALA A 76 -6.63 -5.15 -9.35
C ALA A 76 -6.20 -6.27 -10.32
N LEU A 77 -4.97 -6.79 -10.17
CA LEU A 77 -4.49 -7.94 -10.94
C LEU A 77 -5.24 -9.23 -10.55
N GLN A 78 -5.48 -9.47 -9.26
CA GLN A 78 -6.29 -10.62 -8.80
C GLN A 78 -7.72 -10.62 -9.36
N VAL A 79 -8.34 -9.44 -9.45
CA VAL A 79 -9.64 -9.28 -10.12
C VAL A 79 -9.54 -9.68 -11.59
N SER A 80 -8.50 -9.23 -12.28
CA SER A 80 -8.26 -9.57 -13.69
C SER A 80 -8.03 -11.07 -13.89
N GLU A 81 -7.24 -11.72 -13.02
CA GLU A 81 -7.03 -13.17 -13.00
C GLU A 81 -8.36 -13.93 -12.84
N THR A 82 -9.15 -13.55 -11.84
CA THR A 82 -10.45 -14.18 -11.53
C THR A 82 -11.38 -14.09 -12.74
N LEU A 83 -11.46 -12.91 -13.38
CA LEU A 83 -12.30 -12.68 -14.57
C LEU A 83 -11.86 -13.51 -15.78
N MET A 84 -10.56 -13.77 -15.93
CA MET A 84 -9.98 -14.46 -17.08
C MET A 84 -9.90 -15.98 -16.92
N HIS A 85 -9.76 -16.49 -15.70
CA HIS A 85 -9.55 -17.92 -15.42
C HIS A 85 -10.87 -18.65 -15.11
N ASP A 86 -11.70 -18.13 -14.20
CA ASP A 86 -12.74 -18.95 -13.56
C ASP A 86 -14.12 -18.89 -14.25
N PHE A 87 -14.40 -17.84 -15.02
CA PHE A 87 -15.76 -17.56 -15.51
C PHE A 87 -16.40 -18.56 -16.48
N PRO A 88 -15.67 -19.20 -17.40
CA PRO A 88 -16.26 -20.15 -18.34
C PRO A 88 -16.90 -21.37 -17.65
N GLU A 89 -16.37 -21.79 -16.50
CA GLU A 89 -16.72 -23.05 -15.84
C GLU A 89 -17.80 -22.89 -14.74
N LEU A 90 -18.06 -21.67 -14.29
CA LEU A 90 -19.03 -21.38 -13.23
C LEU A 90 -20.49 -21.51 -13.71
N THR A 91 -21.37 -21.97 -12.83
CA THR A 91 -22.82 -21.94 -13.03
C THR A 91 -23.34 -20.48 -13.01
N PRO A 92 -24.55 -20.21 -13.55
CA PRO A 92 -25.08 -18.83 -13.59
C PRO A 92 -25.15 -18.13 -12.21
N GLY A 93 -25.47 -18.85 -11.14
CA GLY A 93 -25.51 -18.30 -9.78
C GLY A 93 -24.12 -18.00 -9.22
N GLU A 94 -23.13 -18.85 -9.53
CA GLU A 94 -21.74 -18.64 -9.13
C GLU A 94 -21.09 -17.49 -9.90
N ARG A 95 -21.42 -17.32 -11.19
CA ARG A 95 -20.97 -16.17 -11.99
C ARG A 95 -21.44 -14.85 -11.40
N ALA A 96 -22.71 -14.75 -11.00
CA ALA A 96 -23.25 -13.53 -10.40
C ALA A 96 -22.52 -13.17 -9.08
N ARG A 97 -22.24 -14.18 -8.25
CA ARG A 97 -21.50 -14.00 -7.00
C ARG A 97 -20.04 -13.62 -7.25
N ALA A 98 -19.39 -14.26 -8.23
CA ALA A 98 -18.02 -13.95 -8.61
C ALA A 98 -17.90 -12.51 -9.13
N LEU A 99 -18.83 -12.05 -9.98
CA LEU A 99 -18.85 -10.65 -10.46
C LEU A 99 -19.04 -9.66 -9.32
N LEU A 100 -19.93 -9.96 -8.37
CA LEU A 100 -20.14 -9.10 -7.21
C LEU A 100 -18.85 -8.97 -6.40
N LYS A 101 -18.18 -10.10 -6.12
CA LYS A 101 -16.90 -10.11 -5.42
C LYS A 101 -15.83 -9.33 -6.19
N CYS A 102 -15.68 -9.57 -7.49
CA CYS A 102 -14.75 -8.80 -8.34
C CYS A 102 -15.03 -7.30 -8.30
N SER A 103 -16.30 -6.89 -8.23
CA SER A 103 -16.69 -5.49 -8.09
C SER A 103 -16.27 -4.92 -6.74
N GLU A 104 -16.50 -5.65 -5.64
CA GLU A 104 -16.10 -5.26 -4.29
C GLU A 104 -14.56 -5.12 -4.20
N ASP A 105 -13.82 -6.10 -4.71
CA ASP A 105 -12.36 -6.11 -4.73
C ASP A 105 -11.80 -4.95 -5.59
N ALA A 106 -12.41 -4.68 -6.75
CA ALA A 106 -12.02 -3.56 -7.60
C ALA A 106 -12.28 -2.19 -6.93
N MET A 107 -13.38 -2.06 -6.19
CA MET A 107 -13.64 -0.85 -5.39
C MET A 107 -12.63 -0.69 -4.27
N ALA A 108 -12.29 -1.77 -3.55
CA ALA A 108 -11.27 -1.74 -2.51
C ALA A 108 -9.90 -1.31 -3.06
N ALA A 109 -9.51 -1.80 -4.24
CA ALA A 109 -8.29 -1.36 -4.92
C ALA A 109 -8.32 0.14 -5.26
N ALA A 110 -9.46 0.64 -5.77
CA ALA A 110 -9.62 2.05 -6.10
C ALA A 110 -9.56 2.95 -4.85
N ASP A 111 -10.18 2.50 -3.74
CA ASP A 111 -10.14 3.22 -2.48
C ASP A 111 -8.72 3.25 -1.90
N ALA A 112 -7.99 2.12 -1.92
CA ALA A 112 -6.59 2.08 -1.50
C ALA A 112 -5.71 3.03 -2.33
N ALA A 113 -5.89 3.08 -3.65
CA ALA A 113 -5.19 4.02 -4.52
C ALA A 113 -5.55 5.49 -4.22
N ARG A 114 -6.80 5.78 -3.83
CA ARG A 114 -7.23 7.12 -3.42
C ARG A 114 -6.55 7.56 -2.11
N HIS A 115 -6.49 6.68 -1.12
CA HIS A 115 -5.79 6.95 0.14
C HIS A 115 -4.28 7.16 -0.10
N ALA A 116 -3.68 6.36 -0.98
CA ALA A 116 -2.29 6.56 -1.39
C ALA A 116 -2.07 7.96 -1.97
N ALA A 117 -2.98 8.44 -2.82
CA ALA A 117 -2.90 9.78 -3.39
C ALA A 117 -3.00 10.88 -2.32
N ALA A 118 -3.90 10.73 -1.34
CA ALA A 118 -4.05 11.68 -0.23
C ALA A 118 -2.80 11.71 0.68
N VAL A 119 -2.23 10.56 1.02
CA VAL A 119 -0.98 10.45 1.80
C VAL A 119 0.19 11.10 1.05
N LEU A 120 0.30 10.86 -0.25
CA LEU A 120 1.36 11.45 -1.08
C LEU A 120 1.20 12.98 -1.24
N ALA A 121 -0.03 13.48 -1.29
CA ALA A 121 -0.33 14.91 -1.28
C ALA A 121 -0.08 15.57 0.08
N GLY A 122 0.07 14.78 1.15
CA GLY A 122 0.18 15.27 2.53
C GLY A 122 -1.15 15.75 3.12
N GLU A 123 -2.27 15.34 2.53
CA GLU A 123 -3.62 15.63 3.02
C GLU A 123 -4.02 14.67 4.16
N GLU A 124 -3.47 13.46 4.14
CA GLU A 124 -3.61 12.46 5.20
C GLU A 124 -2.25 12.15 5.83
N LEU A 125 -2.23 12.03 7.16
CA LEU A 125 -1.05 11.52 7.86
C LEU A 125 -0.97 10.01 7.62
N PRO A 126 0.20 9.46 7.26
CA PRO A 126 0.37 8.02 7.25
C PRO A 126 0.10 7.51 8.68
N GLU A 127 -0.91 6.65 8.85
CA GLU A 127 -1.19 6.00 10.14
C GLU A 127 -0.06 5.01 10.46
N THR A 128 1.08 5.55 10.89
CA THR A 128 2.26 4.76 11.29
C THR A 128 2.05 4.04 12.62
N GLU A 129 0.95 4.28 13.34
CA GLU A 129 0.71 3.64 14.64
C GLU A 129 0.02 2.26 14.52
N ALA A 130 -0.87 2.05 13.54
CA ALA A 130 -1.64 0.81 13.45
C ALA A 130 -0.88 -0.38 12.83
N PHE A 131 0.12 -0.12 11.98
CA PHE A 131 0.90 -1.19 11.34
C PHE A 131 1.92 -1.87 12.28
N PHE A 132 2.24 -1.26 13.43
CA PHE A 132 3.29 -1.76 14.34
C PHE A 132 2.76 -2.51 15.56
N GLU A 133 1.46 -2.50 15.85
CA GLU A 133 0.90 -3.30 16.96
C GLU A 133 0.82 -4.80 16.64
N ILE A 134 0.76 -5.20 15.36
CA ILE A 134 0.70 -6.62 14.96
C ILE A 134 2.05 -7.33 15.19
N SER A 135 3.17 -6.61 15.22
CA SER A 135 4.50 -7.18 15.49
C SER A 135 4.84 -7.30 16.98
N ARG A 136 3.86 -7.06 17.88
CA ARG A 136 4.06 -7.11 19.34
C ARG A 136 3.13 -8.08 20.10
N MET A 137 2.39 -8.94 19.39
CA MET A 137 1.71 -10.10 19.98
C MET A 137 2.35 -11.40 19.51
#